data_AF-A0A936WUJ7-F1
#
_entry.id   AF-A0A936WUJ7-F1
#
_cell.length_a   1.000
_cell.length_b   1.000
_cell.length_c   1.000
_cell.angle_alpha   90.00
_cell.angle_beta   90.00
_cell.angle_gamma   90.00
#
_symmetry.space_group_name_H-M   'P 1'
#
loop_
_entity.id
_entity.type
_entity.pdbx_description
1 polymer ?
#
loop_
_entity_poly.entity_id
_entity_poly.type
_entity_poly.pdbx_seq_one_letter_code
_entity_poly.pdbx_strand_id
1 'polypeptide(L)'
;MTKTHGSYGFFTAVNGNGDFYFDDISFYIELEPGQWKQLYLRNTSFEAHAAGLFDGFYVSKRKSSTLTTKPSESVFKTGHQSLYVSSRNQQPASLLTTSH
;
A
#
# COMPACT_ATOMS: atom_id res chain seq x y z
N MET A 1 -5.47 1.94 35.12
CA MET A 1 -6.02 1.56 33.79
C MET A 1 -5.06 2.04 32.71
N THR A 2 -4.20 1.14 32.23
CA THR A 2 -3.28 1.40 31.12
C THR A 2 -4.06 1.24 29.81
N LYS A 3 -4.28 2.34 29.08
CA LYS A 3 -4.78 2.28 27.70
C LYS A 3 -3.68 1.64 26.84
N THR A 4 -3.89 0.40 26.43
CA THR A 4 -3.13 -0.19 25.33
C THR A 4 -3.49 0.57 24.06
N HIS A 5 -2.57 1.41 23.58
CA HIS A 5 -2.66 1.96 22.24
C HIS A 5 -2.43 0.81 21.25
N GLY A 6 -3.53 0.17 20.84
CA GLY A 6 -3.51 -0.78 19.73
C GLY A 6 -3.01 -0.07 18.49
N SER A 7 -1.94 -0.59 17.88
CA SER A 7 -1.53 -0.15 16.55
C SER A 7 -2.49 -0.75 15.55
N TYR A 8 -3.31 0.08 14.91
CA TYR A 8 -4.20 -0.36 13.83
C TYR A 8 -3.41 -0.30 12.52
N GLY A 9 -3.20 -1.45 11.88
CA GLY A 9 -2.62 -1.55 10.55
C GLY A 9 -3.72 -1.62 9.50
N PHE A 10 -3.70 -0.71 8.53
CA PHE A 10 -4.51 -0.84 7.32
C PHE A 10 -3.65 -1.44 6.22
N PHE A 11 -4.17 -2.47 5.57
CA PHE A 11 -3.48 -3.17 4.48
C PHE A 11 -4.34 -3.09 3.24
N THR A 12 -3.73 -2.67 2.14
CA THR A 12 -4.30 -2.82 0.80
C THR A 12 -3.48 -3.87 0.05
N ALA A 13 -4.15 -4.68 -0.77
CA ALA A 13 -3.54 -5.74 -1.53
C ALA A 13 -3.98 -5.66 -2.99
N VAL A 14 -3.01 -5.86 -3.89
CA VAL A 14 -3.27 -6.08 -5.30
C VAL A 14 -3.54 -7.55 -5.51
N ASN A 15 -4.77 -7.88 -5.90
CA ASN A 15 -5.14 -9.25 -6.27
C ASN A 15 -5.10 -9.39 -7.80
N GLY A 16 -4.12 -10.14 -8.32
CA GLY A 16 -4.01 -10.45 -9.74
C GLY A 16 -2.62 -10.22 -10.32
N ASN A 17 -2.49 -10.52 -11.61
CA ASN A 17 -1.29 -10.26 -12.40
C ASN A 17 -1.50 -8.97 -13.20
N GLY A 18 -0.50 -8.09 -13.22
CA GLY A 18 -0.57 -6.81 -13.90
C GLY A 18 0.42 -5.78 -13.36
N ASP A 19 0.22 -4.56 -13.84
CA ASP A 19 1.01 -3.38 -13.52
C ASP A 19 0.09 -2.35 -12.87
N PHE A 20 0.44 -1.93 -11.66
CA PHE A 20 -0.40 -1.09 -10.80
C PHE A 20 0.40 0.12 -10.34
N TYR A 21 -0.27 1.27 -10.26
CA TYR A 21 0.32 2.54 -9.87
C TYR A 21 -0.51 3.13 -8.72
N PHE A 22 0.16 3.46 -7.62
CA PHE A 22 -0.44 4.05 -6.43
C PHE A 22 0.12 5.44 -6.21
N ASP A 23 -0.78 6.41 -6.04
CA ASP A 23 -0.42 7.79 -5.80
C ASP A 23 -1.59 8.51 -5.09
N ASP A 24 -1.28 9.61 -4.39
CA ASP A 24 -2.22 10.49 -3.71
C ASP A 24 -3.19 9.74 -2.77
N ILE A 25 -2.63 8.90 -1.90
CA ILE A 25 -3.41 8.07 -0.97
C ILE A 25 -4.03 8.95 0.11
N SER A 26 -5.35 8.88 0.26
CA SER A 26 -6.08 9.53 1.34
C SER A 26 -6.84 8.51 2.17
N PHE A 27 -6.81 8.69 3.50
CA PHE A 27 -7.50 7.80 4.42
C PHE A 27 -8.47 8.59 5.27
N TYR A 28 -9.69 8.08 5.42
CA TYR A 28 -10.75 8.73 6.18
C TYR A 28 -11.34 7.73 7.17
N ILE A 29 -11.70 8.23 8.35
CA ILE A 29 -12.51 7.49 9.32
C ILE A 29 -13.80 8.25 9.56
N GLU A 30 -14.90 7.52 9.64
CA GLU A 30 -16.18 8.06 10.08
C GLU A 30 -16.21 8.04 11.61
N LEU A 31 -16.30 9.22 12.23
CA LEU A 31 -16.36 9.35 13.70
C LEU A 31 -17.81 9.26 14.20
N GLU A 32 -18.72 9.85 13.43
CA GLU A 32 -20.16 9.85 13.60
C GLU A 32 -20.80 9.75 12.21
N PRO A 33 -22.05 9.29 12.06
CA PRO A 33 -22.70 9.21 10.75
C PRO A 33 -22.63 10.54 9.97
N GLY A 34 -21.97 10.53 8.83
CA GLY A 34 -21.76 11.71 7.98
C GLY A 34 -20.56 12.59 8.37
N GLN A 35 -19.88 12.32 9.49
CA GLN A 35 -18.68 13.04 9.92
C GLN A 35 -17.42 12.25 9.61
N TRP A 36 -16.79 12.60 8.50
CA TRP A 36 -15.55 12.00 8.03
C TRP A 36 -14.35 12.86 8.42
N LYS A 37 -13.38 12.22 9.08
CA LYS A 37 -12.08 12.83 9.39
C LYS A 37 -11.00 12.20 8.53
N GLN A 38 -10.29 13.02 7.76
CA GLN A 38 -9.08 12.59 7.08
C GLN A 38 -7.97 12.33 8.11
N LEU A 39 -7.35 11.17 8.02
CA LEU A 39 -6.16 10.85 8.79
C LEU A 39 -4.93 11.36 8.06
N TYR A 40 -4.00 11.95 8.81
CA TYR A 40 -2.70 12.31 8.28
C TYR A 40 -1.89 11.05 8.00
N LEU A 41 -1.54 10.87 6.73
CA LEU A 41 -0.58 9.87 6.28
C LEU A 41 0.67 10.59 5.81
N ARG A 42 1.84 10.05 6.13
CA ARG A 42 3.10 10.56 5.59
C ARG A 42 3.26 10.05 4.16
N ASN A 43 3.86 10.88 3.31
CA ASN A 43 4.32 10.49 1.98
C ASN A 43 3.23 9.86 1.07
N THR A 44 2.02 10.41 1.12
CA THR A 44 0.86 9.89 0.37
C THR A 44 1.04 9.88 -1.14
N SER A 45 1.93 10.74 -1.65
CA SER A 45 2.29 10.84 -3.06
C SER A 45 3.62 10.17 -3.41
N PHE A 46 4.25 9.44 -2.47
CA PHE A 46 5.49 8.71 -2.69
C PHE A 46 6.70 9.55 -3.15
N GLU A 47 6.68 10.87 -2.99
CA GLU A 47 7.78 11.79 -3.34
C GLU A 47 9.00 11.66 -2.39
N ALA A 48 8.80 11.19 -1.15
CA ALA A 48 9.87 11.07 -0.17
C ALA A 48 10.59 9.72 -0.23
N HIS A 49 11.92 9.76 -0.29
CA HIS A 49 12.79 8.59 -0.25
C HIS A 49 13.47 8.46 1.11
N ALA A 50 13.17 7.37 1.82
CA ALA A 50 13.98 6.88 2.94
C ALA A 50 14.71 5.60 2.53
N ALA A 51 15.74 5.19 3.28
CA ALA A 51 16.57 4.00 3.05
C ALA A 51 15.81 2.64 3.06
N GLY A 52 14.48 2.67 3.03
CA GLY A 52 13.58 1.52 3.02
C GLY A 52 12.56 1.47 1.89
N LEU A 53 12.62 2.38 0.90
CA LEU A 53 11.66 2.55 -0.20
C LEU A 53 10.25 2.85 0.34
N PHE A 54 9.80 4.09 0.15
CA PHE A 54 8.48 4.61 0.54
C PHE A 54 8.33 4.91 2.04
N ASP A 55 8.87 6.06 2.47
CA ASP A 55 8.69 6.57 3.84
C ASP A 55 7.21 6.50 4.25
N GLY A 56 6.91 6.02 5.47
CA GLY A 56 5.53 5.83 5.95
C GLY A 56 4.80 4.56 5.47
N PHE A 57 5.35 3.80 4.52
CA PHE A 57 4.74 2.56 4.03
C PHE A 57 5.68 1.36 4.19
N TYR A 58 5.14 0.23 4.66
CA TYR A 58 5.88 -1.02 4.64
C TYR A 58 5.78 -1.66 3.26
N VAL A 59 6.90 -1.73 2.55
CA VAL A 59 7.03 -2.51 1.33
C VAL A 59 7.99 -3.68 1.57
N SER A 60 7.54 -4.88 1.25
CA SER A 60 8.35 -6.09 1.44
C SER A 60 9.63 -6.00 0.62
N LYS A 61 10.79 -6.06 1.29
CA LYS A 61 12.12 -6.10 0.66
C LYS A 61 12.52 -7.51 0.20
N ARG A 62 11.67 -8.52 0.43
CA ARG A 62 11.99 -9.89 0.00
C ARG A 62 12.04 -9.92 -1.52
N LYS A 63 13.17 -10.40 -2.07
CA LYS A 63 13.28 -10.65 -3.50
C LYS A 63 12.20 -11.64 -3.90
N SER A 64 11.35 -11.24 -4.82
CA SER A 64 10.31 -12.06 -5.41
C SER A 64 10.45 -12.00 -6.92
N SER A 65 10.46 -13.16 -7.59
CA SER A 65 10.42 -13.23 -9.05
C SER A 65 9.06 -12.80 -9.62
N THR A 66 8.04 -12.77 -8.75
CA THR A 66 6.64 -12.57 -9.10
C THR A 66 6.08 -11.23 -8.64
N LEU A 67 6.83 -10.48 -7.83
CA LEU A 67 6.42 -9.18 -7.29
C LEU A 67 7.59 -8.20 -7.35
N THR A 68 7.39 -7.08 -8.02
CA THR A 68 8.35 -5.97 -8.10
C THR A 68 7.70 -4.71 -7.61
N THR A 69 8.42 -3.92 -6.80
CA THR A 69 8.00 -2.58 -6.38
C THR A 69 9.13 -1.59 -6.65
N LYS A 70 8.80 -0.41 -7.18
CA LYS A 70 9.75 0.68 -7.42
C LYS A 70 9.01 2.00 -7.59
N PRO A 71 9.69 3.15 -7.41
CA PRO A 71 9.15 4.42 -7.86
C PRO A 71 8.96 4.45 -9.39
N SER A 72 7.98 5.20 -9.87
CA SER A 72 7.71 5.39 -11.30
C SER A 72 7.41 6.85 -11.62
N GLU A 73 8.15 7.41 -12.56
CA GLU A 73 7.94 8.78 -13.08
C GLU A 73 7.04 8.80 -14.33
N SER A 74 6.54 7.66 -14.79
CA SER A 74 5.76 7.55 -16.04
C SER A 74 4.27 7.76 -15.85
N VAL A 75 3.73 7.38 -14.69
CA VAL A 75 2.30 7.49 -14.36
C VAL A 75 2.20 8.00 -12.93
N PHE A 76 1.77 9.25 -12.77
CA PHE A 76 1.58 9.90 -11.47
C PHE A 76 0.45 10.93 -11.56
N LYS A 77 -0.15 11.26 -10.42
CA LYS A 77 -1.20 12.25 -10.23
C LYS A 77 -0.68 13.49 -9.51
N THR A 78 0.17 13.33 -8.50
CA THR A 78 0.68 14.40 -7.64
C THR A 78 2.21 14.34 -7.61
N GLY A 79 2.88 15.47 -7.83
CA GLY A 79 4.35 15.52 -7.79
C GLY A 79 4.98 15.02 -9.09
N HIS A 80 5.93 14.09 -8.99
CA HIS A 80 6.74 13.59 -10.11
C HIS A 80 6.81 12.07 -10.17
N GLN A 81 6.38 11.35 -9.14
CA GLN A 81 6.42 9.90 -9.11
C GLN A 81 5.24 9.25 -8.40
N SER A 82 5.06 7.96 -8.65
CA SER A 82 4.13 7.09 -7.95
C SER A 82 4.82 5.82 -7.47
N LEU A 83 4.15 5.05 -6.61
CA LEU A 83 4.53 3.68 -6.30
C LEU A 83 4.05 2.76 -7.43
N TYR A 84 4.98 2.18 -8.17
CA TYR A 84 4.69 1.10 -9.13
C TYR A 84 4.82 -0.27 -8.47
N VAL A 85 3.82 -1.11 -8.71
CA VAL A 85 3.76 -2.51 -8.29
C VAL A 85 3.49 -3.37 -9.52
N SER A 86 4.42 -4.28 -9.83
CA SER A 86 4.21 -5.32 -10.84
C SER A 86 4.03 -6.66 -10.16
N SER A 87 2.99 -7.37 -10.57
CA SER A 87 2.65 -8.71 -10.10
C SER A 87 2.53 -9.64 -11.30
N ARG A 88 3.26 -10.75 -11.29
CA ARG A 88 3.27 -11.75 -12.38
C ARG A 88 3.21 -13.14 -11.80
N ASN A 89 2.55 -14.06 -12.49
CA ASN A 89 2.45 -15.48 -12.11
C ASN A 89 1.92 -15.72 -10.68
N GLN A 90 1.16 -14.78 -10.11
CA GLN A 90 0.42 -15.00 -8.88
C GLN A 90 -0.76 -15.94 -9.17
N GLN A 91 -0.93 -16.93 -8.30
CA GLN A 91 -2.12 -17.77 -8.26
C GLN A 91 -3.15 -17.12 -7.32
N PRO A 92 -4.46 -17.14 -7.65
CA PRO A 92 -5.49 -16.69 -6.74
C PRO A 92 -5.40 -17.42 -5.39
N ALA A 93 -5.54 -16.68 -4.29
CA ALA A 93 -5.52 -17.26 -2.94
C ALA A 93 -6.62 -18.32 -2.70
N SER A 94 -7.64 -18.39 -3.58
CA SER A 94 -8.75 -19.34 -3.54
C SER A 94 -8.38 -20.79 -3.89
N LEU A 95 -7.12 -21.08 -4.25
CA LEU A 95 -6.65 -22.46 -4.46
C LEU A 95 -5.95 -23.07 -3.23
N LEU A 96 -5.87 -22.33 -2.12
CA LEU A 96 -5.24 -22.76 -0.87
C LEU A 96 -6.23 -23.21 0.22
N THR A 97 -7.51 -23.39 -0.10
CA THR A 97 -8.45 -24.09 0.79
C THR A 97 -8.13 -25.59 0.84
N THR A 98 -7.24 -25.93 1.78
CA THR A 98 -7.24 -27.14 2.62
C THR A 98 -7.78 -28.42 1.99
N SER A 99 -6.88 -29.20 1.39
CA SER A 99 -6.94 -30.66 1.50
C SER A 99 -6.46 -31.04 2.90
N HIS A 100 -7.39 -31.16 3.85
CA HIS A 100 -7.19 -31.86 5.12
C HIS A 100 -8.25 -32.94 5.23
#